data_AF-A0A3M1CKD9-F1
#
_entry.id   AF-A0A3M1CKD9-F1
#
_cell.length_a   1.000
_cell.length_b   1.000
_cell.length_c   1.000
_cell.angle_alpha   90.00
_cell.angle_beta   90.00
_cell.angle_gamma   90.00
#
_symmetry.space_group_name_H-M   'P 1'
#
loop_
_entity.id
_entity.type
_entity.pdbx_description
1 polymer ?
#
loop_
_entity_poly.entity_id
_entity_poly.type
_entity_poly.pdbx_seq_one_letter_code
_entity_poly.pdbx_strand_id
1 'polypeptide(L)'
;VARLRQTPHQEIATHTLSHLTCLEPGPGAEDFRADLAAALDLHQDRLGTRPTSIVFPRNQVAHLGVCAELGLTAFRGPAAGRLYAPRPENRERRARRALRLVDAYLPLGAPTTWEPRPQRPADLPVDIPASRLFRPPLSPLGRLDPLRLRRIEQEMERAAMRGHIFHLWWHPHNLGPDPDRGLADIARVLDRFRRLSERHGMVSLTMAEAAARLRAAPVPASAVGVAP
;
A
#
# COMPACT_ATOMS: atom_id res chain seq x y z
N VAL A 1 4.61 -16.42 -11.15
CA VAL A 1 4.06 -15.25 -11.87
C VAL A 1 2.96 -15.61 -12.88
N ALA A 2 3.09 -16.69 -13.67
CA ALA A 2 2.07 -17.09 -14.66
C ALA A 2 0.62 -17.15 -14.11
N ARG A 3 0.41 -17.77 -12.94
CA ARG A 3 -0.93 -17.83 -12.30
C ARG A 3 -1.48 -16.46 -11.91
N LEU A 4 -0.62 -15.53 -11.48
CA LEU A 4 -1.05 -14.16 -11.15
C LEU A 4 -1.55 -13.44 -12.42
N ARG A 5 -0.82 -13.58 -13.53
CA ARG A 5 -1.21 -12.99 -14.83
C ARG A 5 -2.52 -13.53 -15.39
N GLN A 6 -2.83 -14.78 -15.08
CA GLN A 6 -4.09 -15.41 -15.50
C GLN A 6 -5.27 -15.02 -14.62
N THR A 7 -5.02 -14.34 -13.49
CA THR A 7 -6.09 -13.88 -12.60
C THR A 7 -6.53 -12.48 -13.04
N PRO A 8 -7.79 -12.30 -13.47
CA PRO A 8 -8.29 -11.00 -13.92
C PRO A 8 -8.11 -9.91 -12.85
N HIS A 9 -7.89 -8.68 -13.31
CA HIS A 9 -7.79 -7.49 -12.46
C HIS A 9 -6.62 -7.51 -11.45
N GLN A 10 -5.62 -8.39 -11.63
CA GLN A 10 -4.37 -8.31 -10.87
C GLN A 10 -3.34 -7.43 -11.56
N GLU A 11 -2.82 -6.47 -10.81
CA GLU A 11 -1.65 -5.70 -11.18
C GLU A 11 -0.37 -6.40 -10.69
N ILE A 12 0.65 -6.48 -11.55
CA ILE A 12 1.99 -6.90 -11.18
C ILE A 12 2.89 -5.67 -11.18
N ALA A 13 3.03 -5.05 -10.00
CA ALA A 13 3.87 -3.89 -9.73
C ALA A 13 5.35 -4.29 -9.49
N THR A 14 6.25 -3.30 -9.44
CA THR A 14 7.65 -3.53 -9.06
C THR A 14 7.87 -3.37 -7.55
N HIS A 15 8.82 -4.15 -7.02
CA HIS A 15 9.35 -4.01 -5.67
C HIS A 15 10.86 -3.81 -5.70
N THR A 16 11.37 -3.10 -6.73
CA THR A 16 12.79 -3.03 -7.14
C THR A 16 13.32 -4.40 -7.60
N LEU A 17 14.53 -4.46 -8.16
CA LEU A 17 15.16 -5.72 -8.58
C LEU A 17 15.76 -6.44 -7.37
N SER A 18 16.63 -5.74 -6.63
CA SER A 18 17.42 -6.34 -5.54
C SER A 18 16.80 -6.20 -4.15
N HIS A 19 15.56 -5.71 -4.05
CA HIS A 19 14.97 -5.25 -2.80
C HIS A 19 15.80 -4.09 -2.20
N LEU A 20 16.12 -3.11 -3.05
CA LEU A 20 16.99 -1.97 -2.75
C LEU A 20 16.35 -1.02 -1.71
N THR A 21 17.06 -0.81 -0.62
CA THR A 21 16.61 0.01 0.52
C THR A 21 17.16 1.43 0.43
N CYS A 22 16.31 2.38 0.04
CA CYS A 22 16.73 3.74 -0.35
C CYS A 22 17.15 4.67 0.80
N LEU A 23 16.96 4.28 2.07
CA LEU A 23 17.38 5.09 3.22
C LEU A 23 18.59 4.50 3.94
N GLU A 24 19.15 3.38 3.48
CA GLU A 24 20.38 2.84 4.04
C GLU A 24 21.61 3.55 3.45
N PRO A 25 22.74 3.61 4.18
CA PRO A 25 23.99 4.11 3.63
C PRO A 25 24.44 3.29 2.41
N GLY A 26 25.01 3.96 1.41
CA GLY A 26 25.52 3.33 0.19
C GLY A 26 24.71 3.77 -1.03
N PRO A 27 23.64 3.05 -1.41
CA PRO A 27 22.90 3.31 -2.64
C PRO A 27 22.39 4.74 -2.76
N GLY A 28 22.75 5.41 -3.84
CA GLY A 28 22.27 6.74 -4.22
C GLY A 28 21.15 6.70 -5.26
N ALA A 29 20.81 7.88 -5.79
CA ALA A 29 19.79 8.01 -6.83
C ALA A 29 20.13 7.25 -8.12
N GLU A 30 21.41 7.22 -8.51
CA GLU A 30 21.87 6.48 -9.69
C GLU A 30 21.79 4.97 -9.50
N ASP A 31 22.14 4.46 -8.31
CA ASP A 31 22.01 3.03 -8.00
C ASP A 31 20.54 2.61 -8.02
N PHE A 32 19.66 3.44 -7.43
CA PHE A 32 18.22 3.23 -7.49
C PHE A 32 17.70 3.27 -8.94
N ARG A 33 18.19 4.20 -9.78
CA ARG A 33 17.82 4.27 -11.20
C ARG A 33 18.23 3.01 -11.94
N ALA A 34 19.47 2.55 -11.76
CA ALA A 34 19.99 1.36 -12.41
C ALA A 34 19.22 0.09 -11.98
N ASP A 35 18.98 -0.07 -10.68
CA ASP A 35 18.21 -1.20 -10.15
C ASP A 35 16.76 -1.19 -10.66
N LEU A 36 16.10 -0.03 -10.62
CA LEU A 36 14.72 0.11 -11.08
C LEU A 36 14.63 -0.14 -12.59
N ALA A 37 15.52 0.43 -13.41
CA ALA A 37 15.55 0.19 -14.84
C ALA A 37 15.71 -1.31 -15.15
N ALA A 38 16.65 -1.99 -14.47
CA ALA A 38 16.83 -3.43 -14.63
C ALA A 38 15.59 -4.24 -14.21
N ALA A 39 14.86 -3.82 -13.17
CA ALA A 39 13.59 -4.43 -12.80
C ALA A 39 12.53 -4.26 -13.90
N LEU A 40 12.41 -3.05 -14.48
CA LEU A 40 11.44 -2.76 -15.54
C LEU A 40 11.74 -3.56 -16.81
N ASP A 41 13.01 -3.68 -17.17
CA ASP A 41 13.44 -4.43 -18.36
C ASP A 41 13.24 -5.93 -18.16
N LEU A 42 13.56 -6.46 -16.98
CA LEU A 42 13.25 -7.86 -16.64
C LEU A 42 11.74 -8.14 -16.71
N HIS A 43 10.89 -7.22 -16.25
CA HIS A 43 9.44 -7.33 -16.40
C HIS A 43 9.01 -7.34 -17.88
N GLN A 44 9.58 -6.45 -18.70
CA GLN A 44 9.30 -6.41 -20.13
C GLN A 44 9.71 -7.72 -20.81
N ASP A 45 10.93 -8.21 -20.55
CA ASP A 45 11.49 -9.40 -21.18
C ASP A 45 10.77 -10.68 -20.78
N ARG A 46 10.41 -10.81 -19.49
CA ARG A 46 9.81 -12.04 -18.95
C ARG A 46 8.30 -12.07 -19.04
N LEU A 47 7.65 -10.91 -18.99
CA LEU A 47 6.19 -10.80 -18.88
C LEU A 47 5.56 -10.08 -20.07
N GLY A 48 6.34 -9.37 -20.89
CA GLY A 48 5.84 -8.57 -22.01
C GLY A 48 5.12 -7.28 -21.57
N THR A 49 5.28 -6.88 -20.30
CA THR A 49 4.61 -5.71 -19.72
C THR A 49 5.55 -5.00 -18.76
N ARG A 50 5.57 -3.66 -18.77
CA ARG A 50 6.27 -2.87 -17.75
C ARG A 50 5.33 -2.49 -16.61
N PRO A 51 5.75 -2.61 -15.34
CA PRO A 51 4.94 -2.18 -14.21
C PRO A 51 4.85 -0.65 -14.18
N THR A 52 3.70 -0.13 -13.76
CA THR A 52 3.43 1.32 -13.62
C THR A 52 3.37 1.76 -12.15
N SER A 53 3.41 0.81 -11.21
CA SER A 53 3.38 1.08 -9.78
C SER A 53 4.61 0.51 -9.08
N ILE A 54 5.03 1.17 -7.99
CA ILE A 54 6.10 0.70 -7.10
C ILE A 54 5.67 0.61 -5.64
N VAL A 55 6.08 -0.47 -4.98
CA VAL A 55 6.17 -0.51 -3.52
C VAL A 55 7.64 -0.44 -3.15
N PHE A 56 8.05 0.49 -2.30
CA PHE A 56 9.45 0.58 -1.89
C PHE A 56 9.78 -0.50 -0.84
N PRO A 57 10.90 -1.21 -0.97
CA PRO A 57 11.46 -2.06 0.07
C PRO A 57 11.44 -1.35 1.43
N ARG A 58 10.88 -2.03 2.45
CA ARG A 58 10.73 -1.50 3.81
C ARG A 58 9.94 -0.18 3.92
N ASN A 59 9.15 0.19 2.91
CA ASN A 59 8.48 1.49 2.75
C ASN A 59 9.44 2.68 2.71
N GLN A 60 10.71 2.48 2.35
CA GLN A 60 11.72 3.53 2.26
C GLN A 60 11.54 4.35 0.97
N VAL A 61 10.45 5.13 0.91
CA VAL A 61 10.11 5.99 -0.24
C VAL A 61 11.20 7.05 -0.44
N ALA A 62 11.77 7.07 -1.65
CA ALA A 62 12.76 8.05 -2.10
C ALA A 62 12.74 8.13 -3.64
N HIS A 63 13.50 9.07 -4.20
CA HIS A 63 13.77 9.14 -5.65
C HIS A 63 12.51 9.11 -6.55
N LEU A 64 11.42 9.79 -6.15
CA LEU A 64 10.17 9.82 -6.92
C LEU A 64 10.33 10.45 -8.31
N GLY A 65 11.29 11.37 -8.49
CA GLY A 65 11.64 11.90 -9.81
C GLY A 65 12.20 10.82 -10.75
N VAL A 66 13.05 9.93 -10.26
CA VAL A 66 13.53 8.77 -11.04
C VAL A 66 12.38 7.83 -11.39
N CYS A 67 11.44 7.63 -10.46
CA CYS A 67 10.25 6.82 -10.72
C CYS A 67 9.41 7.42 -11.87
N ALA A 68 9.22 8.74 -11.86
CA ALA A 68 8.53 9.46 -12.93
C ALA A 68 9.25 9.35 -14.28
N GLU A 69 10.56 9.61 -14.30
CA GLU A 69 11.41 9.50 -15.50
C GLU A 69 11.32 8.11 -16.14
N LEU A 70 11.23 7.06 -15.32
CA LEU A 70 11.12 5.67 -15.78
C LEU A 70 9.67 5.22 -16.05
N GLY A 71 8.70 6.14 -15.99
CA GLY A 71 7.31 5.90 -16.40
C GLY A 71 6.39 5.30 -15.32
N LEU A 72 6.79 5.30 -14.04
CA LEU A 72 5.90 4.92 -12.96
C LEU A 72 4.88 6.02 -12.68
N THR A 73 3.63 5.63 -12.47
CA THR A 73 2.49 6.53 -12.25
C THR A 73 1.91 6.44 -10.86
N ALA A 74 2.25 5.40 -10.09
CA ALA A 74 1.82 5.22 -8.71
C ALA A 74 2.93 4.69 -7.79
N PHE A 75 2.86 5.04 -6.51
CA PHE A 75 3.65 4.39 -5.47
C PHE A 75 2.83 4.16 -4.21
N ARG A 76 3.23 3.17 -3.39
CA ARG A 76 2.60 2.94 -2.08
C ARG A 76 3.36 3.67 -0.99
N GLY A 77 2.84 4.80 -0.54
CA GLY A 77 3.34 5.50 0.63
C GLY A 77 3.15 4.71 1.93
N PRO A 78 3.93 5.05 2.98
CA PRO A 78 3.73 4.48 4.32
C PRO A 78 2.39 4.94 4.91
N ALA A 79 1.87 4.18 5.88
CA ALA A 79 0.72 4.63 6.66
C ALA A 79 1.02 5.97 7.37
N ALA A 80 -0.02 6.77 7.58
CA ALA A 80 0.14 8.06 8.25
C ALA A 80 0.66 7.94 9.69
N GLY A 81 1.31 9.01 10.14
CA GLY A 81 1.75 9.19 11.52
C GLY A 81 3.18 8.72 11.79
N ARG A 82 3.75 9.26 12.88
CA ARG A 82 5.14 9.00 13.29
C ARG A 82 5.43 7.52 13.52
N LEU A 83 4.42 6.72 13.86
CA LEU A 83 4.56 5.28 14.10
C LEU A 83 4.97 4.50 12.85
N TYR A 84 4.62 4.99 11.65
CA TYR A 84 4.85 4.30 10.38
C TYR A 84 5.80 5.04 9.42
N ALA A 85 6.23 6.26 9.77
CA ALA A 85 7.24 7.02 9.01
C ALA A 85 8.51 6.20 8.64
N PRO A 86 8.99 6.30 7.40
CA PRO A 86 10.10 5.49 6.91
C PRO A 86 11.42 5.92 7.53
N ARG A 87 12.29 4.96 7.81
CA ARG A 87 13.59 5.18 8.46
C ARG A 87 14.61 4.11 8.02
N PRO A 88 15.91 4.41 8.12
CA PRO A 88 16.96 3.39 8.04
C PRO A 88 16.77 2.33 9.14
N GLU A 89 17.20 1.10 8.88
CA GLU A 89 17.02 -0.04 9.78
C GLU A 89 17.68 0.17 11.14
N ASN A 90 18.88 0.75 11.16
CA ASN A 90 19.59 1.05 12.40
C ASN A 90 18.85 2.06 13.31
N ARG A 91 17.86 2.79 12.78
CA ARG A 91 16.99 3.71 13.55
C ARG A 91 15.66 3.09 13.98
N GLU A 92 15.42 1.82 13.64
CA GLU A 92 14.18 1.13 13.98
C GLU A 92 14.23 0.55 15.40
N ARG A 93 13.38 1.08 16.29
CA ARG A 93 13.39 0.72 17.73
C ARG A 93 12.39 -0.39 18.05
N ARG A 94 12.76 -1.31 18.95
CA ARG A 94 11.87 -2.38 19.44
C ARG A 94 10.54 -1.86 19.99
N ALA A 95 10.57 -0.76 20.75
CA ALA A 95 9.37 -0.11 21.28
C ALA A 95 8.39 0.30 20.17
N ARG A 96 8.89 0.80 19.04
CA ARG A 96 8.08 1.16 17.87
C ARG A 96 7.43 -0.05 17.21
N ARG A 97 8.18 -1.16 17.10
CA ARG A 97 7.65 -2.44 16.61
C ARG A 97 6.52 -2.96 17.51
N ALA A 98 6.69 -2.85 18.83
CA ALA A 98 5.66 -3.21 19.81
C ALA A 98 4.43 -2.29 19.68
N LEU A 99 4.61 -0.97 19.57
CA LEU A 99 3.49 -0.05 19.36
C LEU A 99 2.73 -0.34 18.06
N ARG A 100 3.41 -0.70 16.97
CA ARG A 100 2.75 -1.15 15.71
C ARG A 100 2.04 -2.49 15.85
N LEU A 101 2.42 -3.30 16.83
CA LEU A 101 1.70 -4.52 17.15
C LEU A 101 0.44 -4.19 17.95
N VAL A 102 0.53 -3.34 18.97
CA VAL A 102 -0.65 -2.89 19.73
C VAL A 102 -1.63 -2.15 18.80
N ASP A 103 -1.12 -1.33 17.88
CA ASP A 103 -1.88 -0.69 16.82
C ASP A 103 -2.45 -1.67 15.77
N ALA A 104 -2.23 -2.98 15.87
CA ALA A 104 -3.00 -3.95 15.08
C ALA A 104 -4.33 -4.33 15.76
N TYR A 105 -4.40 -4.19 17.08
CA TYR A 105 -5.53 -4.62 17.90
C TYR A 105 -6.33 -3.44 18.48
N LEU A 106 -5.67 -2.34 18.85
CA LEU A 106 -6.27 -1.16 19.50
C LEU A 106 -5.92 0.12 18.76
N PRO A 107 -6.87 1.04 18.48
CA PRO A 107 -6.66 2.21 17.62
C PRO A 107 -5.66 3.20 18.21
N LEU A 108 -4.38 3.02 17.90
CA LEU A 108 -3.27 3.82 18.39
C LEU A 108 -2.64 4.56 17.21
N GLY A 109 -3.27 5.66 16.79
CA GLY A 109 -2.60 6.57 15.87
C GLY A 109 -3.48 7.36 14.94
N ALA A 110 -2.84 7.79 13.86
CA ALA A 110 -3.38 8.63 12.82
C ALA A 110 -4.52 7.94 12.05
N PRO A 111 -5.32 8.71 11.28
CA PRO A 111 -6.29 8.14 10.35
C PRO A 111 -5.66 7.08 9.44
N THR A 112 -6.42 6.02 9.20
CA THR A 112 -5.99 4.85 8.39
C THR A 112 -6.74 4.75 7.07
N THR A 113 -7.54 5.75 6.75
CA THR A 113 -8.31 5.91 5.51
C THR A 113 -8.01 7.29 4.96
N TRP A 114 -7.93 7.42 3.64
CA TRP A 114 -7.47 8.66 3.00
C TRP A 114 -8.54 9.22 2.10
N GLU A 115 -8.73 10.53 2.17
CA GLU A 115 -9.55 11.23 1.19
C GLU A 115 -8.88 11.15 -0.19
N PRO A 116 -9.61 10.76 -1.25
CA PRO A 116 -9.08 10.70 -2.60
C PRO A 116 -8.92 12.13 -3.15
N ARG A 117 -7.82 12.79 -2.78
CA ARG A 117 -7.51 14.13 -3.25
C ARG A 117 -6.84 14.08 -4.61
N PRO A 118 -7.23 14.93 -5.57
CA PRO A 118 -6.47 15.11 -6.80
C PRO A 118 -5.02 15.48 -6.46
N GLN A 119 -4.05 14.70 -6.96
CA GLN A 119 -2.62 14.97 -6.72
C GLN A 119 -2.03 15.71 -7.92
N ARG A 120 -1.35 16.83 -7.63
CA ARG A 120 -0.52 17.61 -8.56
C ARG A 120 0.90 17.70 -7.98
N PRO A 121 1.96 17.74 -8.80
CA PRO A 121 1.96 17.92 -10.26
C PRO A 121 1.83 16.59 -11.02
N ALA A 122 1.55 16.67 -12.33
CA ALA A 122 1.34 15.51 -13.19
C ALA A 122 2.61 14.66 -13.42
N ASP A 123 3.77 15.20 -13.07
CA ASP A 123 5.09 14.61 -13.27
C ASP A 123 5.42 13.52 -12.26
N LEU A 124 5.00 13.63 -10.99
CA LEU A 124 5.32 12.63 -9.98
C LEU A 124 4.31 11.46 -9.92
N PRO A 125 4.75 10.25 -9.53
CA PRO A 125 3.82 9.14 -9.30
C PRO A 125 2.87 9.47 -8.14
N VAL A 126 1.62 9.04 -8.25
CA VAL A 126 0.56 9.28 -7.26
C VAL A 126 0.81 8.43 -6.02
N ASP A 127 0.73 9.04 -4.84
CA ASP A 127 0.79 8.32 -3.57
C ASP A 127 -0.54 7.59 -3.31
N ILE A 128 -0.47 6.27 -3.12
CA ILE A 128 -1.53 5.42 -2.61
C ILE A 128 -1.11 4.91 -1.22
N PRO A 129 -1.41 5.65 -0.13
CA PRO A 129 -0.83 5.34 1.17
C PRO A 129 -1.35 4.01 1.73
N ALA A 130 -0.48 3.24 2.39
CA ALA A 130 -0.82 1.97 3.01
C ALA A 130 -1.69 2.16 4.26
N SER A 131 -2.87 1.54 4.34
CA SER A 131 -3.77 1.68 5.50
C SER A 131 -3.45 0.73 6.63
N ARG A 132 -3.41 -0.56 6.32
CA ARG A 132 -3.29 -1.60 7.33
C ARG A 132 -2.50 -2.78 6.80
N LEU A 133 -1.53 -3.21 7.58
CA LEU A 133 -0.89 -4.51 7.38
C LEU A 133 -1.82 -5.59 7.93
N PHE A 134 -2.23 -6.52 7.07
CA PHE A 134 -2.86 -7.76 7.52
C PHE A 134 -1.79 -8.65 8.14
N ARG A 135 -1.71 -8.61 9.46
CA ARG A 135 -0.74 -9.40 10.25
C ARG A 135 -1.22 -10.84 10.41
N PRO A 136 -0.33 -11.84 10.49
CA PRO A 136 -0.73 -13.19 10.86
C PRO A 136 -1.34 -13.21 12.28
N PRO A 137 -2.19 -14.21 12.58
CA PRO A 137 -2.57 -14.49 13.96
C PRO A 137 -1.31 -14.78 14.78
N LEU A 138 -1.17 -14.12 15.93
CA LEU A 138 -0.06 -14.37 16.84
C LEU A 138 -0.49 -15.39 17.89
N SER A 139 0.24 -16.50 18.00
CA SER A 139 0.19 -17.32 19.23
C SER A 139 1.08 -16.66 20.30
N PRO A 140 0.63 -16.48 21.56
CA PRO A 140 -0.63 -16.96 22.18
C PRO A 140 -1.81 -15.97 22.09
N LEU A 141 -1.66 -14.82 21.44
CA LEU A 141 -2.72 -13.81 21.27
C LEU A 141 -3.87 -14.25 20.34
N GLY A 142 -3.98 -15.54 20.00
CA GLY A 142 -4.97 -16.06 19.06
C GLY A 142 -6.41 -15.75 19.46
N ARG A 143 -6.68 -15.63 20.77
CA ARG A 143 -7.98 -15.21 21.32
C ARG A 143 -8.34 -13.75 20.97
N LEU A 144 -7.35 -12.91 20.66
CA LEU A 144 -7.54 -11.51 20.27
C LEU A 144 -7.65 -11.32 18.75
N ASP A 145 -7.46 -12.38 17.94
CA ASP A 145 -7.56 -12.27 16.48
C ASP A 145 -8.90 -11.71 15.98
N PRO A 146 -10.05 -12.02 16.62
CA PRO A 146 -11.31 -11.35 16.27
C PRO A 146 -11.25 -9.83 16.40
N LEU A 147 -10.47 -9.27 17.33
CA LEU A 147 -10.30 -7.81 17.47
C LEU A 147 -9.50 -7.23 16.32
N ARG A 148 -8.42 -7.90 15.89
CA ARG A 148 -7.63 -7.51 14.70
C ARG A 148 -8.51 -7.45 13.45
N LEU A 149 -9.35 -8.48 13.23
CA LEU A 149 -10.24 -8.51 12.06
C LEU A 149 -11.35 -7.47 12.17
N ARG A 150 -11.99 -7.34 13.34
CA ARG A 150 -12.99 -6.28 13.58
C ARG A 150 -12.42 -4.90 13.29
N ARG A 151 -11.15 -4.67 13.62
CA ARG A 151 -10.49 -3.41 13.31
C ARG A 151 -10.40 -3.15 11.81
N ILE A 152 -9.93 -4.12 11.03
CA ILE A 152 -9.87 -4.01 9.56
C ILE A 152 -11.26 -3.70 9.01
N GLU A 153 -12.28 -4.46 9.45
CA GLU A 153 -13.65 -4.27 9.02
C GLU A 153 -14.19 -2.87 9.34
N GLN A 154 -13.93 -2.34 10.54
CA GLN A 154 -14.33 -0.99 10.94
C GLN A 154 -13.61 0.10 10.13
N GLU A 155 -12.34 -0.11 9.79
CA GLU A 155 -11.58 0.82 8.95
C GLU A 155 -12.08 0.83 7.51
N MET A 156 -12.40 -0.35 6.96
CA MET A 156 -13.06 -0.48 5.66
C MET A 156 -14.43 0.20 5.66
N GLU A 157 -15.24 -0.01 6.70
CA GLU A 157 -16.57 0.60 6.82
C GLU A 157 -16.48 2.12 6.89
N ARG A 158 -15.54 2.67 7.69
CA ARG A 158 -15.26 4.10 7.71
C ARG A 158 -14.82 4.63 6.35
N ALA A 159 -14.02 3.86 5.61
CA ALA A 159 -13.59 4.26 4.28
C ALA A 159 -14.75 4.31 3.30
N ALA A 160 -15.57 3.26 3.29
CA ALA A 160 -16.75 3.15 2.44
C ALA A 160 -17.77 4.27 2.70
N MET A 161 -18.08 4.54 3.97
CA MET A 161 -19.01 5.61 4.36
C MET A 161 -18.54 7.01 3.95
N ARG A 162 -17.22 7.23 3.86
CA ARG A 162 -16.62 8.54 3.56
C ARG A 162 -16.16 8.69 2.12
N GLY A 163 -16.30 7.64 1.29
CA GLY A 163 -15.69 7.61 -0.04
C GLY A 163 -14.15 7.70 -0.01
N HIS A 164 -13.52 7.26 1.08
CA HIS A 164 -12.07 7.25 1.25
C HIS A 164 -11.43 5.99 0.67
N ILE A 165 -10.13 6.06 0.40
CA ILE A 165 -9.28 4.92 0.03
C ILE A 165 -8.87 4.17 1.30
N PHE A 166 -8.94 2.83 1.24
CA PHE A 166 -8.38 1.92 2.23
C PHE A 166 -7.50 0.87 1.54
N HIS A 167 -6.20 0.88 1.83
CA HIS A 167 -5.21 -0.02 1.24
C HIS A 167 -4.76 -1.08 2.26
N LEU A 168 -5.38 -2.25 2.19
CA LEU A 168 -4.97 -3.44 2.94
C LEU A 168 -3.82 -4.13 2.22
N TRP A 169 -2.74 -4.46 2.94
CA TRP A 169 -1.57 -5.12 2.35
C TRP A 169 -1.06 -6.26 3.22
N TRP A 170 -0.42 -7.25 2.60
CA TRP A 170 0.23 -8.39 3.26
C TRP A 170 1.31 -8.99 2.37
N HIS A 171 2.06 -9.92 2.97
CA HIS A 171 2.95 -10.83 2.27
C HIS A 171 2.40 -12.25 2.39
N PRO A 172 2.77 -13.17 1.48
CA PRO A 172 2.34 -14.58 1.57
C PRO A 172 2.62 -15.23 2.94
N HIS A 173 3.76 -14.93 3.55
CA HIS A 173 4.12 -15.44 4.88
C HIS A 173 3.25 -14.87 6.03
N ASN A 174 2.45 -13.83 5.78
CA ASN A 174 1.53 -13.27 6.77
C ASN A 174 0.23 -14.07 6.91
N LEU A 175 0.03 -15.15 6.14
CA LEU A 175 -1.03 -16.13 6.40
C LEU A 175 -0.79 -16.94 7.68
N GLY A 176 0.45 -16.92 8.20
CA GLY A 176 0.82 -17.62 9.42
C GLY A 176 1.12 -19.10 9.18
N PRO A 177 1.37 -19.86 10.26
CA PRO A 177 1.71 -21.29 10.18
C PRO A 177 0.50 -22.17 9.82
N ASP A 178 -0.71 -21.64 9.89
CA ASP A 178 -1.97 -22.30 9.54
C ASP A 178 -2.61 -21.54 8.35
N PRO A 179 -2.32 -21.96 7.10
CA PRO A 179 -2.81 -21.29 5.90
C PRO A 179 -4.33 -21.31 5.78
N ASP A 180 -5.01 -22.36 6.23
CA ASP A 180 -6.46 -22.48 6.14
C ASP A 180 -7.14 -21.42 7.01
N ARG A 181 -6.63 -21.21 8.21
CA ARG A 181 -7.08 -20.12 9.08
C ARG A 181 -6.77 -18.74 8.48
N GLY A 182 -5.58 -18.55 7.92
CA GLY A 182 -5.21 -17.31 7.24
C GLY A 182 -6.12 -16.98 6.06
N LEU A 183 -6.49 -18.00 5.27
CA LEU A 183 -7.42 -17.87 4.15
C LEU A 183 -8.86 -17.61 4.63
N ALA A 184 -9.29 -18.23 5.72
CA ALA A 184 -10.61 -17.96 6.33
C ALA A 184 -10.71 -16.49 6.81
N ASP A 185 -9.65 -15.96 7.40
CA ASP A 185 -9.57 -14.54 7.80
C ASP A 185 -9.66 -13.60 6.58
N ILE A 186 -8.98 -13.93 5.47
CA ILE A 186 -9.09 -13.17 4.22
C ILE A 186 -10.50 -13.25 3.65
N ALA A 187 -11.10 -14.45 3.61
CA ALA A 187 -12.47 -14.64 3.12
C ALA A 187 -13.47 -13.78 3.91
N ARG A 188 -13.29 -13.67 5.22
CA ARG A 188 -14.10 -12.79 6.07
C ARG A 188 -13.94 -11.30 5.71
N VAL A 189 -12.72 -10.86 5.42
CA VAL A 189 -12.45 -9.48 4.96
C VAL A 189 -13.11 -9.23 3.59
N LEU A 190 -13.04 -10.20 2.66
CA LEU A 190 -13.66 -10.10 1.34
C LEU A 190 -15.20 -10.06 1.42
N ASP A 191 -15.80 -10.86 2.30
CA ASP A 191 -17.24 -10.83 2.53
C ASP A 191 -17.69 -9.51 3.18
N ARG A 192 -16.86 -8.91 4.05
CA ARG A 192 -17.08 -7.53 4.51
C ARG A 192 -17.01 -6.53 3.34
N PHE A 193 -15.99 -6.63 2.48
CA PHE A 193 -15.89 -5.78 1.29
C PHE A 193 -17.14 -5.87 0.42
N ARG A 194 -17.64 -7.08 0.12
CA ARG A 194 -18.85 -7.29 -0.70
C ARG A 194 -20.04 -6.53 -0.13
N ARG A 195 -20.31 -6.66 1.18
CA ARG A 195 -21.38 -5.89 1.85
C ARG A 195 -21.20 -4.39 1.76
N LEU A 196 -19.96 -3.89 1.90
CA LEU A 196 -19.66 -2.46 1.80
C LEU A 196 -19.80 -1.96 0.35
N SER A 197 -19.49 -2.79 -0.63
CA SER A 197 -19.73 -2.52 -2.05
C SER A 197 -21.23 -2.37 -2.32
N GLU A 198 -22.03 -3.35 -1.89
CA GLU A 198 -23.50 -3.35 -2.05
C GLU A 198 -24.18 -2.17 -1.34
N ARG A 199 -23.73 -1.81 -0.13
CA ARG A 199 -24.37 -0.78 0.70
C ARG A 199 -23.87 0.64 0.45
N HIS A 200 -22.57 0.80 0.19
CA HIS A 200 -21.91 2.12 0.15
C HIS A 200 -21.17 2.39 -1.17
N GLY A 201 -21.27 1.50 -2.16
CA GLY A 201 -20.60 1.67 -3.46
C GLY A 201 -19.07 1.57 -3.38
N MET A 202 -18.53 0.90 -2.36
CA MET A 202 -17.09 0.66 -2.26
C MET A 202 -16.59 -0.17 -3.45
N VAL A 203 -15.51 0.27 -4.09
CA VAL A 203 -14.90 -0.40 -5.25
C VAL A 203 -13.53 -0.99 -4.90
N SER A 204 -13.18 -2.10 -5.52
CA SER A 204 -11.83 -2.66 -5.48
C SER A 204 -11.02 -2.11 -6.65
N LEU A 205 -9.81 -1.64 -6.40
CA LEU A 205 -8.92 -1.04 -7.40
C LEU A 205 -7.49 -1.55 -7.18
N THR A 206 -6.76 -1.72 -8.26
CA THR A 206 -5.30 -1.78 -8.28
C THR A 206 -4.68 -0.42 -7.94
N MET A 207 -3.37 -0.36 -7.71
CA MET A 207 -2.71 0.92 -7.44
C MET A 207 -2.70 1.80 -8.69
N ALA A 208 -2.48 1.20 -9.86
CA ALA A 208 -2.56 1.90 -11.14
C ALA A 208 -3.95 2.49 -11.41
N GLU A 209 -5.03 1.72 -11.18
CA GLU A 209 -6.40 2.22 -11.34
C GLU A 209 -6.74 3.33 -10.34
N ALA A 210 -6.30 3.19 -9.08
CA ALA A 210 -6.47 4.23 -8.07
C ALA A 210 -5.75 5.52 -8.47
N ALA A 211 -4.50 5.41 -8.95
CA ALA A 211 -3.73 6.56 -9.44
C ALA A 211 -4.38 7.22 -10.66
N ALA A 212 -4.85 6.44 -11.64
CA ALA A 212 -5.56 6.95 -12.80
C ALA A 212 -6.84 7.70 -12.41
N ARG A 213 -7.62 7.15 -11.46
CA ARG A 213 -8.83 7.79 -10.93
C ARG A 213 -8.53 9.10 -10.20
N LEU A 214 -7.45 9.15 -9.41
CA LEU A 214 -7.03 10.36 -8.70
C LEU A 214 -6.51 11.45 -9.65
N ARG A 215 -5.90 11.07 -10.78
CA ARG A 215 -5.47 12.00 -11.84
C ARG A 215 -6.63 12.54 -12.66
N ALA A 216 -7.65 11.71 -12.91
CA ALA A 216 -8.83 12.10 -13.70
C ALA A 216 -9.87 12.89 -12.89
N ALA A 217 -9.78 12.91 -11.56
CA ALA A 217 -10.75 13.59 -10.71
C ALA A 217 -10.70 15.12 -10.94
N PRO A 218 -11.85 15.76 -11.23
CA PRO A 218 -11.92 17.20 -11.37
C PRO A 218 -11.53 17.88 -10.06
N VAL A 219 -10.80 19.00 -10.15
CA VAL A 219 -10.45 19.80 -8.97
C VAL A 219 -11.71 20.50 -8.47
N PRO A 220 -12.11 20.32 -7.20
CA PRO A 220 -13.20 21.11 -6.65
C PRO A 220 -12.82 22.60 -6.66
N ALA A 221 -13.74 23.45 -7.12
CA ALA A 221 -13.52 24.89 -7.29
C ALA A 221 -13.04 25.61 -6.01
N SER A 222 -13.26 25.02 -4.83
CA SER A 222 -12.77 25.53 -3.54
C SER A 222 -11.25 25.45 -3.34
N ALA A 223 -10.52 24.72 -4.19
CA ALA A 223 -9.05 24.64 -4.15
C ALA A 223 -8.34 25.68 -5.04
N VAL A 224 -9.09 26.50 -5.80
CA VAL A 224 -8.54 27.52 -6.72
C VAL A 224 -8.37 28.89 -6.04
N GLY A 225 -8.82 29.05 -4.80
CA GLY A 225 -8.84 30.36 -4.14
C GLY A 225 -7.97 30.43 -2.88
N VAL A 226 -6.65 30.30 -2.98
CA VAL A 226 -5.69 31.11 -2.19
C VAL A 226 -4.33 31.12 -2.93
N ALA A 227 -4.02 32.21 -3.63
CA ALA A 227 -2.74 32.93 -3.57
C ALA A 227 -2.61 33.93 -4.73
N PRO A 228 -1.89 35.07 -4.55
CA PRO A 228 -1.67 35.87 -3.35
C PRO A 228 -2.64 37.06 -3.23
#